data_AF-A0A2G9P8N6-F1
#
_entry.id   AF-A0A2G9P8N6-F1
#
_cell.length_a   1.000
_cell.length_b   1.000
_cell.length_c   1.000
_cell.angle_alpha   90.00
_cell.angle_beta   90.00
_cell.angle_gamma   90.00
#
_symmetry.space_group_name_H-M   'P 1'
#
loop_
_entity.id
_entity.type
_entity.pdbx_description
1 polymer ?
#
loop_
_entity_poly.entity_id
_entity_poly.type
_entity_poly.pdbx_seq_one_letter_code
_entity_poly.pdbx_strand_id
1 'polypeptide(L)'
;MDVAITRMSSKGQIVIPTEMRGDIHEGDKLLIIKSDGQLIMKKANKLDSNLNEDLEFARKTGEAWKKIGAGKGIKMNFDDFINEMKKW
;
A
#
# COMPACT_ATOMS: atom_id res chain seq x y z
N MET A 1 -8.93 1.05 -11.64
CA MET A 1 -8.85 0.94 -10.17
C MET A 1 -10.07 0.16 -9.77
N ASP A 2 -9.88 -1.12 -9.43
CA ASP A 2 -11.00 -2.03 -9.18
C ASP A 2 -11.18 -2.19 -7.68
N VAL A 3 -12.41 -1.98 -7.21
CA VAL A 3 -12.78 -2.03 -5.79
C VAL A 3 -13.94 -3.00 -5.65
N ALA A 4 -13.78 -4.00 -4.78
CA ALA A 4 -14.83 -4.97 -4.47
C ALA A 4 -14.96 -5.14 -2.96
N ILE A 5 -16.18 -5.38 -2.49
CA ILE A 5 -16.46 -5.75 -1.10
C ILE A 5 -16.61 -7.26 -1.06
N THR A 6 -15.77 -7.92 -0.27
CA THR A 6 -15.83 -9.38 -0.04
C THR A 6 -16.13 -9.68 1.42
N ARG A 7 -16.55 -10.90 1.71
CA ARG A 7 -16.84 -11.38 3.06
C ARG A 7 -15.89 -12.51 3.42
N MET A 8 -15.64 -12.67 4.72
CA MET A 8 -14.91 -13.81 5.24
C MET A 8 -15.80 -15.06 5.16
N SER A 9 -15.25 -16.16 4.65
CA SER A 9 -15.95 -17.45 4.64
C SER A 9 -16.05 -18.02 6.05
N SER A 10 -16.92 -19.01 6.25
CA SER A 10 -17.06 -19.74 7.53
C SER A 10 -15.77 -20.43 8.00
N LYS A 11 -14.82 -20.65 7.09
CA LYS A 11 -13.49 -21.23 7.38
C LYS A 11 -12.41 -20.17 7.58
N GLY A 12 -12.78 -18.89 7.70
CA GLY A 12 -11.83 -17.79 7.87
C GLY A 12 -11.09 -17.36 6.60
N GLN A 13 -11.54 -17.81 5.42
CA GLN A 13 -10.89 -17.48 4.15
C GLN A 13 -11.46 -16.19 3.57
N ILE A 14 -10.61 -15.34 3.00
CA ILE A 14 -11.03 -14.17 2.24
C ILE A 14 -11.08 -14.55 0.77
N VAL A 15 -12.24 -14.38 0.13
CA VAL A 15 -12.42 -14.71 -1.29
C VAL A 15 -11.99 -13.51 -2.13
N ILE A 16 -11.01 -13.71 -3.01
CA ILE A 16 -10.66 -12.76 -4.06
C ILE A 16 -11.65 -12.96 -5.23
N PRO A 17 -12.42 -11.93 -5.61
CA PRO A 17 -13.35 -12.00 -6.74
C PRO A 17 -12.63 -12.37 -8.04
N THR A 18 -13.31 -13.09 -8.93
CA THR A 18 -12.71 -13.66 -10.15
C THR A 18 -12.16 -12.56 -11.06
N GLU A 19 -12.86 -11.45 -11.18
CA GLU A 19 -12.47 -10.26 -11.92
C GLU A 19 -11.18 -9.61 -11.40
N MET A 20 -10.85 -9.81 -10.12
CA MET A 20 -9.63 -9.29 -9.48
C MET A 20 -8.51 -10.34 -9.42
N ARG A 21 -8.77 -11.60 -9.77
CA ARG A 21 -7.75 -12.65 -9.72
C ARG A 21 -6.68 -12.46 -10.77
N GLY A 22 -6.99 -11.89 -11.94
CA GLY A 22 -6.03 -11.46 -12.96
C GLY A 22 -4.79 -12.35 -13.11
N ASP A 23 -3.70 -11.98 -12.44
CA ASP A 23 -2.41 -12.65 -12.49
C ASP A 23 -2.14 -13.64 -11.34
N ILE A 24 -3.05 -13.81 -10.37
CA ILE A 24 -2.99 -14.73 -9.22
C ILE A 24 -3.57 -16.10 -9.59
N HIS A 25 -2.71 -17.10 -9.55
CA HIS A 25 -2.99 -18.49 -9.89
C HIS A 25 -2.91 -19.38 -8.66
N GLU A 26 -3.51 -20.57 -8.75
CA GLU A 26 -3.40 -21.58 -7.72
C GLU A 26 -1.92 -21.98 -7.51
N GLY A 27 -1.52 -22.11 -6.24
CA GLY A 27 -0.14 -22.40 -5.86
C GLY A 27 0.79 -21.17 -5.76
N ASP A 28 0.34 -19.98 -6.17
CA ASP A 28 1.12 -18.76 -5.98
C ASP A 28 1.36 -18.47 -4.50
N LYS A 29 2.62 -18.17 -4.16
CA LYS A 29 2.97 -17.65 -2.83
C LYS A 29 2.60 -16.17 -2.76
N LEU A 30 1.82 -15.82 -1.74
CA LEU A 30 1.40 -14.44 -1.46
C LEU A 30 2.01 -14.00 -0.14
N LEU A 31 2.58 -12.80 -0.13
CA LEU A 31 2.97 -12.11 1.08
C LEU A 31 1.77 -11.31 1.60
N ILE A 32 1.45 -11.49 2.87
CA ILE A 32 0.40 -10.75 3.56
C ILE A 32 1.04 -9.93 4.67
N ILE A 33 0.78 -8.63 4.66
CA ILE A 33 1.33 -7.68 5.64
C ILE A 33 0.16 -6.99 6.31
N LYS A 34 0.18 -6.98 7.65
CA LYS A 34 -0.81 -6.27 8.47
C LYS A 34 -0.17 -5.01 9.04
N SER A 35 -0.74 -3.85 8.75
CA SER A 35 -0.27 -2.56 9.28
C SER A 35 -1.45 -1.61 9.46
N ASP A 36 -1.56 -0.94 10.60
CA ASP A 36 -2.60 0.08 10.88
C ASP A 36 -4.06 -0.33 10.55
N GLY A 37 -4.41 -1.60 10.79
CA GLY A 37 -5.75 -2.12 10.48
C GLY A 37 -5.98 -2.41 9.00
N GLN A 38 -4.96 -2.24 8.16
CA GLN A 38 -4.96 -2.60 6.74
C GLN A 38 -4.22 -3.93 6.52
N LEU A 39 -4.69 -4.69 5.54
CA LEU A 39 -4.01 -5.86 5.01
C LEU A 39 -3.54 -5.55 3.60
N ILE A 40 -2.24 -5.66 3.37
CA ILE A 40 -1.61 -5.49 2.07
C ILE A 40 -1.17 -6.87 1.60
N MET A 41 -1.55 -7.22 0.37
CA MET A 41 -1.22 -8.50 -0.24
C MET A 41 -0.40 -8.26 -1.52
N LYS A 42 0.73 -8.96 -1.66
CA LYS A 42 1.59 -8.91 -2.84
C LYS A 42 1.99 -10.34 -3.25
N LYS A 43 2.25 -10.57 -4.54
CA LYS A 43 2.85 -11.82 -4.99
C LYS A 43 4.29 -11.93 -4.53
N ALA A 44 4.67 -13.10 -4.01
CA ALA A 44 6.01 -13.31 -3.47
C ALA A 44 7.11 -13.36 -4.55
N ASN A 45 6.76 -13.72 -5.79
CA ASN A 45 7.72 -13.70 -6.90
C ASN A 45 8.01 -12.29 -7.44
N LYS A 46 7.23 -11.28 -7.03
CA LYS A 46 7.48 -9.85 -7.29
C LYS A 46 8.13 -9.16 -6.09
N LEU A 47 8.63 -9.94 -5.12
CA LEU A 47 9.47 -9.44 -4.05
C LEU A 47 10.87 -9.21 -4.61
N ASP A 48 11.06 -8.10 -5.28
CA ASP A 48 12.41 -7.59 -5.53
C ASP A 48 13.08 -7.25 -4.18
N SER A 49 14.41 -7.14 -4.20
CA SER A 49 15.29 -6.78 -3.07
C SER A 49 14.82 -5.56 -2.26
N ASN A 50 13.96 -4.72 -2.85
CA ASN A 50 13.52 -3.44 -2.32
C ASN A 50 12.17 -3.52 -1.56
N LEU A 51 11.67 -4.72 -1.22
CA LEU A 51 10.42 -4.86 -0.45
C LEU A 51 10.39 -3.97 0.81
N ASN A 52 11.48 -3.91 1.57
CA ASN A 52 11.52 -3.11 2.79
C ASN A 52 11.38 -1.61 2.48
N GLU A 53 12.01 -1.13 1.40
CA GLU A 53 11.89 0.25 0.93
C GLU A 53 10.47 0.55 0.46
N ASP A 54 9.87 -0.35 -0.30
CA ASP A 54 8.48 -0.28 -0.77
C ASP A 54 7.49 -0.17 0.40
N LEU A 55 7.70 -0.97 1.45
CA LEU A 55 6.86 -0.96 2.64
C LEU A 55 7.04 0.30 3.47
N GLU A 56 8.28 0.75 3.62
CA GLU A 56 8.59 1.97 4.33
C GLU A 56 8.05 3.20 3.59
N PHE A 57 8.13 3.20 2.25
CA PHE A 57 7.55 4.21 1.39
C PHE A 57 6.02 4.25 1.51
N ALA A 58 5.35 3.09 1.45
CA ALA A 58 3.90 3.00 1.60
C ALA A 58 3.45 3.51 2.99
N ARG A 59 4.17 3.13 4.05
CA ARG A 59 3.90 3.60 5.43
C ARG A 59 4.07 5.12 5.54
N LYS A 60 5.21 5.66 5.10
CA LYS A 60 5.51 7.11 5.17
C LYS A 60 4.51 7.93 4.38
N THR A 61 4.17 7.47 3.17
CA THR A 61 3.16 8.12 2.33
C THR A 61 1.78 8.11 2.98
N GLY A 62 1.36 6.97 3.54
CA GLY A 62 0.09 6.86 4.27
C GLY A 62 0.01 7.78 5.49
N GLU A 63 1.07 7.86 6.29
CA GLU A 63 1.15 8.77 7.44
C GLU A 63 1.13 10.24 7.02
N ALA A 64 1.89 10.61 5.97
CA ALA A 64 1.89 11.95 5.42
C ALA A 64 0.50 12.34 4.91
N TRP A 65 -0.18 11.44 4.19
CA TRP A 65 -1.54 11.65 3.69
C TRP A 65 -2.55 11.89 4.82
N LYS A 66 -2.50 11.06 5.87
CA LYS A 66 -3.32 11.25 7.08
C LYS A 66 -3.04 12.61 7.75
N LYS A 67 -1.78 13.03 7.84
CA LYS A 67 -1.40 14.34 8.43
C LYS A 67 -1.91 15.51 7.60
N ILE A 68 -1.80 15.45 6.27
CA ILE A 68 -2.31 16.47 5.35
C ILE A 68 -3.84 16.58 5.49
N GLY A 69 -4.55 15.45 5.49
CA GLY A 69 -6.00 15.42 5.69
C GLY A 69 -6.45 16.00 7.04
N ALA A 70 -5.63 15.83 8.08
CA ALA A 70 -5.85 16.43 9.40
C ALA A 70 -5.42 17.91 9.51
N GLY A 71 -5.03 18.56 8.40
CA GLY A 71 -4.58 19.96 8.39
C GLY A 71 -3.18 20.19 8.96
N LYS A 72 -2.42 19.13 9.24
CA LYS A 72 -1.05 19.20 9.80
C LYS A 72 0.05 19.19 8.72
N GLY A 73 -0.33 19.40 7.46
CA GLY A 73 0.61 19.56 6.36
C GLY A 73 1.29 20.93 6.38
N ILE A 74 2.54 21.01 5.93
CA ILE A 74 3.24 22.28 5.73
C ILE A 74 2.87 22.80 4.34
N LYS A 75 2.46 24.07 4.26
CA LYS A 75 2.34 24.78 2.99
C LYS A 75 3.58 25.63 2.80
N MET A 76 4.16 25.56 1.62
CA MET A 76 5.30 26.36 1.21
C MET A 76 5.05 26.86 -0.22
N ASN A 77 5.65 27.99 -0.59
CA ASN A 77 5.62 28.45 -1.97
C ASN A 77 6.50 27.54 -2.84
N PHE A 78 6.39 27.70 -4.16
CA PHE A 78 7.09 26.84 -5.11
C PHE A 78 8.62 26.91 -4.97
N ASP A 79 9.18 28.11 -4.78
CA ASP A 79 10.63 28.30 -4.72
C ASP A 79 11.23 27.66 -3.46
N ASP A 80 10.56 27.81 -2.32
CA ASP A 80 10.94 27.17 -1.06
C ASP A 80 10.85 25.65 -1.15
N PHE A 81 9.82 25.13 -1.82
CA PHE A 81 9.69 23.69 -2.09
C PHE A 81 10.85 23.15 -2.93
N ILE A 82 11.20 23.83 -4.01
CA ILE A 82 12.32 23.42 -4.87
C ILE A 82 13.65 23.48 -4.13
N ASN A 83 13.86 24.47 -3.27
CA ASN A 83 15.07 24.58 -2.46
C ASN A 83 15.20 23.47 -1.42
N GLU A 84 14.10 23.08 -0.77
CA GLU A 84 14.10 21.95 0.16
C GLU A 84 14.32 20.61 -0.56
N MET A 85 13.68 20.39 -1.70
CA MET A 85 13.82 19.16 -2.48
C MET A 85 15.27 18.93 -2.95
N LYS A 86 16.02 20.00 -3.24
CA LYS A 86 17.44 19.91 -3.64
C LYS A 86 18.40 19.52 -2.50
N LYS A 87 17.95 19.56 -1.24
CA LYS A 87 18.76 19.17 -0.07
C LYS A 87 18.70 17.66 0.21
N TRP A 88 17.76 16.95 -0.40
CA TRP A 88 17.61 15.50 -0.38
C TRP A 88 18.30 14.87 -1.58
#